data_AF-A0A382FJ54-F1
#
_entry.id   AF-A0A382FJ54-F1
#
_cell.length_a   1.000
_cell.length_b   1.000
_cell.length_c   1.000
_cell.angle_alpha   90.00
_cell.angle_beta   90.00
_cell.angle_gamma   90.00
#
_symmetry.space_group_name_H-M   'P 1'
#
loop_
_entity.id
_entity.type
_entity.pdbx_description
1 polymer ?
#
loop_
_entity_poly.entity_id
_entity_poly.type
_entity_poly.pdbx_seq_one_letter_code
_entity_poly.pdbx_strand_id
1 'polypeptide(L)'
;MQLIPAIDIRKGKCVRLFQGDFTKETPYEIEPIDLAAHYASAGAQWLHIVDLDGAKIGRPVNLQLITDIAQKIGLLVQVGGGIRTLAHVRKTLERADRVVIGSSAVVQPNKVMNWFNMFNA
;
A
#
# COMPACT_ATOMS: atom_id res chain seq x y z
N MET A 1 19.62 -2.84 -9.67
CA MET A 1 18.17 -3.06 -9.84
C MET A 1 17.62 -3.62 -8.54
N GLN A 2 16.54 -3.07 -7.99
CA GLN A 2 15.94 -3.53 -6.74
C GLN A 2 14.60 -4.21 -7.03
N LEU A 3 14.42 -5.44 -6.55
CA LEU A 3 13.16 -6.17 -6.65
C LEU A 3 12.25 -5.77 -5.49
N ILE A 4 11.01 -5.40 -5.80
CA ILE A 4 9.99 -5.00 -4.82
C ILE A 4 8.77 -5.90 -5.03
N PRO A 5 8.62 -6.99 -4.25
CA PRO A 5 7.40 -7.78 -4.28
C PRO A 5 6.18 -6.93 -3.89
N ALA A 6 5.02 -7.27 -4.43
CA ALA A 6 3.78 -6.54 -4.23
C ALA A 6 2.66 -7.45 -3.73
N ILE A 7 1.88 -6.97 -2.75
CA ILE A 7 0.68 -7.63 -2.24
C ILE A 7 -0.49 -6.67 -2.40
N ASP A 8 -1.50 -7.08 -3.16
CA ASP A 8 -2.79 -6.39 -3.18
C ASP A 8 -3.68 -6.96 -2.08
N ILE A 9 -4.21 -6.09 -1.21
CA ILE A 9 -5.05 -6.47 -0.08
C ILE A 9 -6.48 -5.98 -0.32
N ARG A 10 -7.43 -6.90 -0.17
CA ARG A 10 -8.87 -6.59 -0.13
C ARG A 10 -9.56 -7.47 0.91
N LYS A 11 -10.43 -6.88 1.72
CA LYS A 11 -11.12 -7.53 2.85
C LYS A 11 -10.14 -8.30 3.76
N GLY A 12 -8.94 -7.76 3.95
CA GLY A 12 -7.88 -8.37 4.75
C GLY A 12 -7.19 -9.59 4.11
N LYS A 13 -7.45 -9.91 2.84
CA LYS A 13 -6.88 -11.07 2.13
C LYS A 13 -6.01 -10.66 0.95
N CYS A 14 -5.04 -11.51 0.61
CA CYS A 14 -4.27 -11.42 -0.62
C CYS A 14 -5.16 -11.68 -1.82
N VAL A 15 -5.18 -10.76 -2.78
CA VAL A 15 -5.94 -10.93 -4.02
C VAL A 15 -5.13 -10.49 -5.23
N ARG A 16 -5.63 -10.79 -6.42
CA ARG A 16 -5.20 -10.16 -7.67
C ARG A 16 -6.44 -9.74 -8.46
N LEU A 17 -6.44 -8.50 -8.95
CA LEU A 17 -7.45 -8.06 -9.91
C LEU A 17 -6.93 -8.21 -11.33
N PHE A 18 -7.72 -8.82 -12.22
CA PHE A 18 -7.38 -8.84 -13.64
C PHE A 18 -7.54 -7.43 -14.22
N GLN A 19 -6.42 -6.81 -14.64
CA GLN A 19 -6.39 -5.44 -15.17
C GLN A 19 -7.05 -4.39 -14.24
N GLY A 20 -7.01 -4.61 -12.92
CA GLY A 20 -7.62 -3.70 -11.95
C GLY A 20 -9.16 -3.79 -11.86
N ASP A 21 -9.79 -4.77 -12.51
CA ASP A 21 -11.22 -4.98 -12.47
C ASP A 21 -11.65 -5.67 -11.16
N PHE A 22 -12.36 -4.94 -10.30
CA PHE A 22 -12.87 -5.42 -9.01
C PHE A 22 -13.90 -6.56 -9.10
N THR A 23 -14.43 -6.83 -10.29
CA THR A 23 -15.34 -7.95 -10.55
C THR A 23 -14.60 -9.21 -10.97
N LYS A 24 -13.32 -9.09 -11.37
CA LYS A 24 -12.45 -10.20 -11.80
C LYS A 24 -11.32 -10.39 -10.80
N GLU A 25 -11.72 -10.77 -9.59
CA GLU A 25 -10.83 -11.02 -8.46
C GLU A 25 -10.41 -12.49 -8.40
N THR A 26 -9.12 -12.72 -8.18
CA THR A 26 -8.57 -14.03 -7.81
C THR A 26 -8.06 -13.95 -6.38
N PRO A 27 -8.69 -14.64 -5.41
CA PRO A 27 -8.18 -14.72 -4.05
C PRO A 27 -6.98 -15.68 -3.98
N TYR A 28 -6.07 -15.42 -3.05
CA TYR A 28 -5.02 -16.37 -2.66
C TYR A 28 -5.30 -16.91 -1.25
N GLU A 29 -4.96 -18.17 -1.02
CA GLU A 29 -5.15 -18.85 0.27
C GLU A 29 -4.07 -18.51 1.31
N ILE A 30 -3.01 -17.78 0.92
CA ILE A 30 -1.96 -17.34 1.83
C ILE A 30 -2.33 -16.00 2.50
N GLU A 31 -2.15 -15.91 3.81
CA GLU A 31 -2.39 -14.66 4.53
C GLU A 31 -1.34 -13.60 4.16
N PRO A 32 -1.70 -12.30 4.16
CA PRO A 32 -0.77 -11.22 3.81
C PRO A 32 0.53 -11.21 4.62
N ILE A 33 0.45 -11.54 5.91
CA ILE A 33 1.62 -11.58 6.79
C ILE A 33 2.57 -12.74 6.45
N ASP A 34 2.03 -13.91 6.11
CA ASP A 34 2.82 -15.09 5.77
C ASP A 34 3.50 -14.90 4.41
N LEU A 35 2.79 -14.29 3.45
CA LEU A 35 3.37 -13.94 2.16
C LEU A 35 4.47 -12.88 2.29
N ALA A 36 4.27 -11.87 3.14
CA ALA A 36 5.30 -10.89 3.45
C ALA A 36 6.54 -11.53 4.10
N ALA A 37 6.33 -12.44 5.07
CA ALA A 37 7.41 -13.20 5.71
C ALA A 37 8.19 -14.04 4.69
N HIS A 38 7.48 -14.70 3.78
CA HIS A 38 8.09 -15.44 2.68
C HIS A 38 9.00 -14.54 1.84
N TYR A 39 8.52 -13.37 1.42
CA TYR A 39 9.33 -12.41 0.68
C TYR A 39 10.56 -11.92 1.44
N ALA A 40 10.42 -11.66 2.75
CA ALA A 40 11.56 -11.31 3.59
C ALA A 40 12.61 -12.42 3.65
N SER A 41 12.17 -13.68 3.88
CA SER A 41 13.08 -14.84 3.87
C SER A 41 13.78 -15.06 2.54
N ALA A 42 13.15 -14.65 1.43
CA ALA A 42 13.73 -14.68 0.08
C ALA A 42 14.70 -13.53 -0.20
N GLY A 43 14.95 -12.65 0.78
CA GLY A 43 15.92 -11.56 0.70
C GLY A 43 15.36 -10.23 0.21
N ALA A 44 14.03 -10.07 0.17
CA ALA A 44 13.44 -8.76 -0.12
C ALA A 44 13.80 -7.77 1.00
N GLN A 45 14.00 -6.49 0.62
CA GLN A 45 14.19 -5.39 1.57
C GLN A 45 12.98 -4.46 1.63
N TRP A 46 12.21 -4.43 0.54
CA TRP A 46 11.02 -3.61 0.39
C TRP A 46 9.81 -4.46 0.08
N LEU A 47 8.66 -4.01 0.54
CA LEU A 47 7.35 -4.57 0.20
C LEU A 47 6.45 -3.45 -0.31
N HIS A 48 5.84 -3.67 -1.45
CA HIS A 48 4.76 -2.81 -1.93
C HIS A 48 3.40 -3.39 -1.52
N ILE A 49 2.57 -2.58 -0.87
CA ILE A 49 1.20 -2.98 -0.53
C ILE A 49 0.21 -2.03 -1.19
N VAL A 50 -0.83 -2.60 -1.80
CA VAL A 50 -1.97 -1.84 -2.33
C VAL A 50 -3.22 -2.17 -1.54
N ASP A 51 -3.78 -1.20 -0.85
CA ASP A 51 -5.09 -1.30 -0.20
C ASP A 51 -6.21 -1.07 -1.23
N LEU A 52 -6.77 -2.16 -1.76
CA LEU A 52 -7.80 -2.10 -2.80
C LEU A 52 -9.15 -1.63 -2.26
N ASP A 53 -9.49 -1.93 -1.00
CA ASP A 53 -10.70 -1.36 -0.37
C ASP A 53 -10.55 0.15 -0.24
N GLY A 54 -9.35 0.60 0.16
CA GLY A 54 -9.05 2.01 0.25
C GLY A 54 -9.05 2.70 -1.10
N ALA A 55 -8.51 2.06 -2.14
CA ALA A 55 -8.57 2.56 -3.51
C ALA A 55 -10.01 2.78 -3.98
N LYS A 56 -10.90 1.83 -3.69
CA LYS A 56 -12.33 1.89 -4.07
C LYS A 56 -13.09 2.97 -3.30
N ILE A 57 -12.94 3.03 -1.97
CA ILE A 57 -13.71 3.94 -1.10
C ILE A 57 -13.10 5.35 -1.06
N GLY A 58 -11.80 5.48 -1.31
CA GLY A 58 -11.11 6.76 -1.34
C GLY A 58 -10.48 7.21 -0.01
N ARG A 59 -10.21 6.26 0.88
CA ARG A 59 -9.47 6.46 2.13
C ARG A 59 -8.81 5.15 2.53
N PRO A 60 -7.64 5.14 3.19
CA PRO A 60 -7.07 3.89 3.70
C PRO A 60 -8.04 3.16 4.65
N VAL A 61 -8.13 1.85 4.50
CA VAL A 61 -9.02 0.95 5.25
C VAL A 61 -8.21 -0.09 6.02
N ASN A 62 -7.18 -0.65 5.39
CA ASN A 62 -6.41 -1.79 5.93
C ASN A 62 -5.12 -1.36 6.67
N LEU A 63 -5.05 -0.12 7.18
CA LEU A 63 -3.82 0.44 7.79
C LEU A 63 -3.29 -0.37 8.97
N GLN A 64 -4.16 -0.95 9.82
CA GLN A 64 -3.70 -1.76 10.95
C GLN A 64 -2.97 -3.01 10.49
N LEU A 65 -3.56 -3.77 9.55
CA LEU A 65 -2.93 -4.95 8.97
C LEU A 65 -1.58 -4.62 8.31
N ILE A 66 -1.52 -3.50 7.59
CA ILE A 66 -0.29 -3.01 6.96
C ILE A 66 0.78 -2.68 8.02
N THR A 67 0.37 -2.06 9.12
CA THR A 67 1.28 -1.76 10.26
C THR A 67 1.84 -3.04 10.86
N ASP A 68 0.98 -4.04 11.07
CA ASP A 68 1.38 -5.33 11.64
C ASP A 68 2.40 -6.04 10.74
N ILE A 69 2.24 -5.97 9.41
CA ILE A 69 3.20 -6.50 8.44
C ILE A 69 4.53 -5.75 8.55
N ALA A 70 4.51 -4.42 8.51
CA ALA A 70 5.71 -3.58 8.58
C ALA A 70 6.52 -3.85 9.87
N GLN A 71 5.84 -3.92 11.01
CA GLN A 71 6.49 -4.09 12.32
C GLN A 71 7.02 -5.51 12.56
N LYS A 72 6.29 -6.55 12.11
CA LYS A 72 6.65 -7.94 12.43
C LYS A 72 7.69 -8.53 11.50
N ILE A 73 7.71 -8.09 10.24
CA ILE A 73 8.51 -8.75 9.20
C ILE A 73 9.85 -8.03 8.96
N GLY A 74 9.98 -6.77 9.38
CA GLY A 74 11.23 -6.00 9.25
C GLY A 74 11.54 -5.54 7.83
N LEU A 75 10.56 -5.61 6.91
CA LEU A 75 10.65 -5.02 5.58
C LEU A 75 10.29 -3.54 5.62
N LEU A 76 10.95 -2.74 4.78
CA LEU A 76 10.50 -1.38 4.50
C LEU A 76 9.24 -1.46 3.63
N VAL A 77 8.19 -0.70 3.97
CA VAL A 77 6.88 -0.81 3.33
C VAL A 77 6.54 0.48 2.57
N GLN A 78 6.11 0.33 1.32
CA GLN A 78 5.46 1.40 0.57
C GLN A 78 3.99 1.07 0.32
N VAL A 79 3.10 2.00 0.67
CA VAL A 79 1.65 1.76 0.67
C VAL A 79 0.93 2.66 -0.31
N GLY A 80 0.12 2.07 -1.18
CA GLY A 80 -0.85 2.76 -2.02
C GLY A 80 -2.30 2.36 -1.68
N GLY A 81 -3.27 3.12 -2.19
CA GLY A 81 -4.69 2.82 -2.05
C GLY A 81 -5.46 3.87 -1.23
N GLY A 82 -6.28 4.67 -1.91
CA GLY A 82 -7.20 5.60 -1.24
C GLY A 82 -6.59 6.89 -0.69
N ILE A 83 -5.34 7.23 -1.03
CA ILE A 83 -4.68 8.45 -0.57
C ILE A 83 -5.23 9.66 -1.33
N ARG A 84 -6.10 10.45 -0.69
CA ARG A 84 -6.81 11.61 -1.30
C ARG A 84 -6.66 12.92 -0.54
N THR A 85 -6.18 12.86 0.70
CA THR A 85 -6.03 14.01 1.59
C THR A 85 -4.67 13.97 2.29
N LEU A 86 -4.21 15.13 2.76
CA LEU A 86 -2.99 15.21 3.57
C LEU A 86 -3.10 14.36 4.85
N ALA A 87 -4.30 14.27 5.44
CA ALA A 87 -4.54 13.40 6.59
C ALA A 87 -4.33 11.91 6.25
N HIS A 88 -4.68 11.46 5.05
CA HIS A 88 -4.38 10.09 4.60
C HIS A 88 -2.87 9.88 4.47
N VAL A 89 -2.15 10.85 3.91
CA VAL A 89 -0.68 10.80 3.80
C VAL A 89 -0.04 10.67 5.19
N ARG A 90 -0.37 11.58 6.12
CA ARG A 90 0.18 11.57 7.50
C ARG A 90 -0.10 10.24 8.21
N LYS A 91 -1.36 9.80 8.24
CA LYS A 91 -1.74 8.53 8.89
C LYS A 91 -1.05 7.32 8.28
N THR A 92 -0.79 7.34 6.98
CA THR A 92 -0.10 6.22 6.32
C THR A 92 1.40 6.25 6.62
N LEU A 93 2.03 7.43 6.62
CA LEU A 93 3.46 7.58 6.98
C LEU A 93 3.77 7.29 8.45
N GLU A 94 2.79 7.39 9.35
CA GLU A 94 2.95 6.89 10.74
C GLU A 94 3.16 5.37 10.81
N ARG A 95 2.85 4.65 9.73
CA ARG A 95 2.73 3.17 9.69
C ARG A 95 3.56 2.52 8.58
N ALA A 96 4.12 3.32 7.68
CA ALA A 96 4.84 2.87 6.50
C ALA A 96 5.92 3.87 6.10
N ASP A 97 6.99 3.38 5.50
CA ASP A 97 8.15 4.20 5.12
C ASP A 97 7.86 5.10 3.91
N ARG A 98 6.95 4.68 3.03
CA ARG A 98 6.55 5.46 1.85
C ARG A 98 5.05 5.39 1.58
N VAL A 99 4.52 6.49 1.04
CA VAL A 99 3.15 6.58 0.53
C VAL A 99 3.17 6.72 -0.98
N VAL A 100 2.38 5.90 -1.67
CA VAL A 100 2.22 5.90 -3.12
C VAL A 100 0.95 6.68 -3.49
N ILE A 101 1.11 7.75 -4.27
CA ILE A 101 0.04 8.64 -4.68
C ILE A 101 -0.09 8.59 -6.21
N GLY A 102 -1.27 8.18 -6.69
CA GLY A 102 -1.60 8.13 -8.12
C GLY A 102 -2.72 9.10 -8.49
N SER A 103 -3.97 8.68 -8.29
CA SER A 103 -5.15 9.43 -8.75
C SER A 103 -5.19 10.89 -8.29
N SER A 104 -4.80 11.18 -7.04
CA SER A 104 -4.75 12.57 -6.54
C SER A 104 -3.68 13.43 -7.21
N ALA A 105 -2.56 12.84 -7.65
CA ALA A 105 -1.53 13.57 -8.37
C ALA A 105 -2.04 14.02 -9.75
N VAL A 106 -2.89 13.21 -10.39
CA VAL A 106 -3.52 13.55 -11.67
C VAL A 106 -4.65 14.57 -11.49
N VAL A 107 -5.55 14.36 -10.52
CA VAL A 107 -6.75 15.20 -10.36
C VAL A 107 -6.45 16.52 -9.65
N GLN A 108 -5.48 16.56 -8.74
CA GLN A 108 -5.15 17.72 -7.90
C GLN A 108 -3.63 17.93 -7.79
N PRO A 109 -2.90 18.15 -8.92
CA PRO A 109 -1.45 18.19 -8.94
C PRO A 109 -0.85 19.24 -7.98
N ASN A 110 -1.41 20.45 -7.93
CA ASN A 110 -0.95 21.52 -7.03
C ASN A 110 -1.05 21.11 -5.56
N LYS A 111 -2.10 20.39 -5.18
CA LYS A 111 -2.28 19.89 -3.82
C LYS A 111 -1.23 18.85 -3.48
N VAL A 112 -0.91 17.96 -4.41
CA VAL A 112 0.12 16.92 -4.22
C VAL A 112 1.51 17.54 -4.19
N MET A 113 1.82 18.53 -5.04
CA MET A 113 3.08 19.30 -4.96
C MET A 113 3.26 19.95 -3.58
N ASN A 114 2.20 20.51 -3.00
CA ASN A 114 2.26 21.03 -1.64
C ASN A 114 2.60 19.93 -0.61
N TRP A 115 2.13 18.70 -0.80
CA TRP A 115 2.52 17.59 0.09
C TRP A 115 4.00 17.27 -0.04
N PHE A 116 4.55 17.17 -1.26
CA PHE A 116 5.99 16.96 -1.47
C PHE A 116 6.83 18.00 -0.70
N ASN A 117 6.48 19.29 -0.83
CA ASN A 117 7.14 20.37 -0.09
C ASN A 117 7.04 20.19 1.44
N MET A 118 5.90 19.72 1.96
CA MET A 118 5.70 19.54 3.41
C MET A 118 6.48 18.36 3.99
N PHE A 119 6.80 17.34 3.18
CA PHE A 119 7.49 16.13 3.62
C PHE A 119 8.96 16.08 3.16
N ASN A 120 9.47 17.14 2.53
CA ASN A 120 10.81 17.20 1.94
C ASN A 120 11.11 16.01 1.02
N ALA A 121 10.12 15.65 0.18
CA ALA A 121 10.16 14.50 -0.72
C ALA A 121 10.37 14.92 -2.18
#